data_AF-A0A4R0FJU8-F1
#
_entry.id   AF-A0A4R0FJU8-F1
#
_cell.length_a   1.000
_cell.length_b   1.000
_cell.length_c   1.000
_cell.angle_alpha   90.00
_cell.angle_beta   90.00
_cell.angle_gamma   90.00
#
_symmetry.space_group_name_H-M   'P 1'
#
loop_
_entity.id
_entity.type
_entity.pdbx_description
1 polymer ?
#
loop_
_entity_poly.entity_id
_entity_poly.type
_entity_poly.pdbx_seq_one_letter_code
_entity_poly.pdbx_strand_id
1 'polypeptide(L)'
;MMDIQKEREAFEQHLTDTGLVEFAGYGFAVDECDEYLHEPTQVAWDSWLIGLNRTKAQAVPEGFVLVRKEPSEQLLSKAIRKYLQVSDLSIITSRMTHLYELMIQEAMIETQEQKG
;
A
#
# COMPACT_ATOMS: atom_id res chain seq x y z
N MET A 1 -9.02 0.41 -12.66
CA MET A 1 -8.30 1.21 -13.67
C MET A 1 -8.07 2.59 -13.06
N MET A 2 -6.88 3.18 -13.20
CA MET A 2 -6.59 4.50 -12.63
C MET A 2 -7.47 5.55 -13.32
N ASP A 3 -8.17 6.36 -12.52
CA ASP A 3 -8.92 7.49 -13.02
C ASP A 3 -7.93 8.65 -13.22
N ILE A 4 -7.37 8.74 -14.42
CA ILE A 4 -6.30 9.69 -14.75
C ILE A 4 -6.72 11.14 -14.47
N GLN A 5 -8.02 11.45 -14.60
CA GLN A 5 -8.53 12.79 -14.35
C GLN A 5 -8.47 13.15 -12.87
N LYS A 6 -8.88 12.24 -11.99
CA LYS A 6 -8.77 12.44 -10.53
C LYS A 6 -7.33 12.53 -10.05
N GLU A 7 -6.43 11.74 -10.63
CA GLU A 7 -5.00 11.81 -10.31
C GLU A 7 -4.40 13.15 -10.75
N ARG A 8 -4.88 13.68 -11.88
CA ARG A 8 -4.48 15.00 -12.39
C ARG A 8 -4.95 16.11 -11.46
N GLU A 9 -6.21 16.08 -11.03
CA GLU A 9 -6.75 17.02 -10.03
C GLU A 9 -5.96 16.99 -8.72
N ALA A 10 -5.62 15.80 -8.22
CA ALA A 10 -4.83 15.64 -6.99
C ALA A 10 -3.40 16.20 -7.15
N PHE A 11 -2.77 15.99 -8.30
CA PHE A 11 -1.46 16.52 -8.64
C PHE A 11 -1.47 18.05 -8.74
N GLU A 12 -2.42 18.64 -9.46
CA GLU A 12 -2.55 20.10 -9.60
C GLU A 12 -2.82 20.77 -8.25
N GLN A 13 -3.66 20.15 -7.41
CA GLN A 13 -3.88 20.62 -6.05
C GLN A 13 -2.60 20.57 -5.21
N HIS A 14 -1.81 19.50 -5.30
CA HIS A 14 -0.53 19.40 -4.59
C HIS A 14 0.46 20.52 -4.99
N LEU A 15 0.54 20.84 -6.28
CA LEU A 15 1.38 21.95 -6.76
C LEU A 15 0.88 23.32 -6.27
N THR A 16 -0.44 23.47 -6.16
CA THR A 16 -1.06 24.68 -5.60
C THR A 16 -0.76 24.82 -4.12
N ASP A 17 -0.98 23.76 -3.33
CA ASP A 17 -0.78 23.73 -1.88
C ASP A 17 0.67 23.95 -1.47
N THR A 18 1.62 23.50 -2.30
CA THR A 18 3.06 23.71 -2.08
C THR A 18 3.53 25.09 -2.55
N GLY A 19 2.63 25.90 -3.12
CA GLY A 19 2.92 27.25 -3.61
C GLY A 19 3.74 27.29 -4.90
N LEU A 20 3.92 26.16 -5.59
CA LEU A 20 4.69 26.13 -6.84
C LEU A 20 3.99 26.89 -7.96
N VAL A 21 2.66 26.94 -7.94
CA VAL A 21 1.88 27.79 -8.86
C VAL A 21 2.13 29.27 -8.58
N GLU A 22 1.99 29.69 -7.31
CA GLU A 22 2.04 31.10 -6.92
C GLU A 22 3.45 31.69 -6.94
N PHE A 23 4.45 30.94 -6.46
CA PHE A 23 5.80 31.44 -6.22
C PHE A 23 6.82 30.99 -7.28
N ALA A 24 6.57 29.88 -7.97
CA ALA A 24 7.48 29.35 -9.00
C ALA A 24 6.87 29.39 -10.41
N GLY A 25 5.64 29.90 -10.56
CA GLY A 25 5.01 30.14 -11.86
C GLY A 25 4.59 28.88 -12.60
N TYR A 26 4.35 27.77 -11.89
CA TYR A 26 3.84 26.55 -12.53
C TYR A 26 2.47 26.80 -13.15
N GLY A 27 2.28 26.33 -14.38
CA GLY A 27 1.03 26.46 -15.13
C GLY A 27 0.40 25.13 -15.48
N PHE A 28 -0.93 25.11 -15.57
CA PHE A 28 -1.74 23.91 -15.87
C PHE A 28 -2.35 23.91 -17.28
N ALA A 29 -1.99 24.87 -18.14
CA ALA A 29 -2.46 24.87 -19.52
C ALA A 29 -1.93 23.65 -20.26
N VAL A 30 -2.80 22.99 -21.03
CA VAL A 30 -2.49 21.78 -21.78
C VAL A 30 -2.62 21.99 -23.28
N ASP A 31 -1.96 21.14 -24.07
CA ASP A 31 -2.11 21.06 -25.52
C ASP A 31 -3.25 20.12 -25.95
N GLU A 32 -3.34 19.84 -27.25
CA GLU A 32 -4.33 18.93 -27.84
C GLU A 32 -4.13 17.45 -27.48
N CYS A 33 -2.98 17.10 -26.90
CA CYS A 33 -2.60 15.78 -26.45
C CYS A 33 -2.75 15.62 -24.92
N ASP A 34 -3.36 16.59 -24.23
CA ASP A 34 -3.46 16.66 -22.77
C ASP A 34 -2.09 16.75 -22.05
N GLU A 35 -1.04 17.20 -22.72
CA GLU A 35 0.27 17.44 -22.11
C GLU A 35 0.39 18.88 -21.60
N TYR A 36 1.02 19.07 -20.44
CA TYR A 36 1.20 20.42 -19.89
C TYR A 36 2.18 21.22 -20.76
N LEU A 37 1.73 22.40 -21.19
CA LEU A 37 2.56 23.34 -21.98
C LEU A 37 3.76 23.87 -21.19
N HIS A 38 3.65 23.92 -19.87
CA HIS A 38 4.74 24.31 -18.98
C HIS A 38 5.64 23.11 -18.69
N GLU A 39 6.83 23.08 -19.27
CA GLU A 39 7.78 21.96 -19.16
C GLU A 39 8.02 21.50 -17.70
N PRO A 40 8.29 22.37 -16.71
CA PRO A 40 8.44 21.93 -15.32
C PRO A 40 7.19 21.23 -14.75
N THR A 41 5.98 21.67 -15.15
CA THR A 41 4.74 21.00 -14.74
C THR A 41 4.65 19.61 -15.38
N GLN A 42 4.99 19.49 -16.67
CA GLN A 42 5.00 18.19 -17.36
C GLN A 42 6.00 17.21 -16.73
N VAL A 43 7.22 17.65 -16.44
CA VAL A 43 8.25 16.82 -15.79
C VAL A 43 7.80 16.37 -14.39
N ALA A 44 7.16 17.26 -13.63
CA ALA A 44 6.61 16.91 -12.32
C ALA A 44 5.46 15.89 -12.43
N TRP A 45 4.61 16.03 -13.45
CA TRP A 45 3.52 15.10 -13.74
C TRP A 45 4.03 13.71 -14.13
N ASP A 46 5.03 13.63 -15.01
CA ASP A 46 5.64 12.35 -15.38
C ASP A 46 6.26 11.65 -14.16
N SER A 47 6.91 12.42 -13.29
CA SER A 47 7.47 11.91 -12.03
C SER A 47 6.39 11.39 -11.08
N TRP A 48 5.27 12.10 -10.97
CA TRP A 48 4.09 11.70 -10.19
C TRP A 48 3.53 10.36 -10.70
N LEU A 49 3.34 10.23 -12.01
CA LEU A 49 2.86 8.99 -12.65
C LEU A 49 3.80 7.80 -12.42
N ILE A 50 5.11 8.01 -12.51
CA ILE A 50 6.11 6.97 -12.20
C ILE A 50 5.99 6.54 -10.73
N GLY A 51 5.86 7.50 -9.80
CA GLY A 51 5.66 7.23 -8.38
C GLY A 51 4.41 6.39 -8.11
N LEU A 52 3.27 6.80 -8.66
CA LEU A 52 2.00 6.07 -8.56
C LEU A 52 2.11 4.64 -9.09
N ASN A 53 2.73 4.45 -10.25
CA ASN A 53 2.89 3.13 -10.85
C ASN A 53 3.81 2.23 -10.02
N ARG A 54 4.87 2.78 -9.41
CA ARG A 54 5.75 2.04 -8.49
C ARG A 54 5.03 1.64 -7.22
N THR A 55 4.26 2.55 -6.61
CA THR A 55 3.45 2.23 -5.42
C THR A 55 2.42 1.16 -5.72
N LYS A 56 1.76 1.21 -6.90
CA LYS A 56 0.82 0.16 -7.32
C LYS A 56 1.50 -1.18 -7.60
N ALA A 57 2.69 -1.18 -8.19
CA ALA A 57 3.46 -2.42 -8.42
C ALA A 57 3.96 -3.05 -7.11
N GLN A 58 4.17 -2.25 -6.07
CA GLN A 58 4.52 -2.70 -4.73
C GLN A 58 3.30 -2.97 -3.84
N ALA A 59 2.11 -2.53 -4.25
CA ALA A 59 0.88 -2.78 -3.51
C ALA A 59 0.51 -4.27 -3.62
N VAL A 60 0.14 -4.85 -2.49
CA VAL A 60 -0.48 -6.17 -2.45
C VAL A 60 -1.78 -6.10 -3.26
N PRO A 61 -2.03 -7.01 -4.21
CA PRO A 61 -3.28 -7.00 -4.97
C PRO A 61 -4.51 -6.98 -4.05
N GLU A 62 -5.57 -6.31 -4.50
CA GLU A 62 -6.80 -6.24 -3.71
C GLU A 62 -7.37 -7.65 -3.45
N GLY A 63 -7.72 -7.92 -2.19
CA GLY A 63 -8.14 -9.26 -1.74
C GLY A 63 -7.00 -10.19 -1.28
N PHE A 64 -5.75 -9.74 -1.37
CA PHE A 64 -4.59 -10.48 -0.89
C PHE A 64 -3.96 -9.78 0.33
N VAL A 65 -3.30 -10.56 1.18
CA VAL A 65 -2.56 -10.07 2.36
C VAL A 65 -1.13 -10.59 2.33
N LEU A 66 -0.16 -9.73 2.63
CA LEU A 66 1.23 -10.15 2.77
C LEU A 66 1.43 -10.82 4.12
N VAL A 67 1.71 -12.12 4.08
CA VAL A 67 2.03 -12.89 5.29
C VAL A 67 3.54 -13.09 5.35
N ARG A 68 4.13 -12.89 6.53
CA ARG A 68 5.56 -13.19 6.73
C ARG A 68 5.82 -14.67 6.42
N LYS A 69 6.95 -14.96 5.79
CA LYS A 69 7.32 -16.35 5.47
C LYS A 69 7.52 -17.19 6.73
N GLU A 70 8.08 -16.58 7.77
CA GLU A 70 8.36 -17.22 9.05
C GLU A 70 7.60 -16.50 10.19
N PRO A 71 7.05 -17.25 11.17
CA PRO A 71 6.34 -16.66 12.30
C PRO A 71 7.31 -15.90 13.22
N SER A 72 6.84 -14.80 13.81
CA SER A 72 7.62 -14.08 14.82
C SER A 72 7.75 -14.91 16.11
N GLU A 73 8.79 -14.65 16.90
CA GLU A 73 8.96 -15.32 18.21
C GLU A 73 7.77 -15.08 19.15
N GLN A 74 7.16 -13.90 19.10
CA GLN A 74 5.96 -13.58 19.88
C GLN A 74 4.76 -14.41 19.42
N LEU A 75 4.58 -14.57 18.10
CA LEU A 75 3.51 -15.37 17.54
C LEU A 75 3.72 -16.86 17.81
N LEU A 76 4.96 -17.36 17.70
CA LEU A 76 5.34 -18.71 18.14
C LEU A 76 5.03 -18.93 19.62
N SER A 77 5.37 -17.96 20.49
CA SER A 77 5.09 -18.05 21.92
C SER A 77 3.58 -18.07 22.22
N LYS A 78 2.77 -17.25 21.52
CA LYS A 78 1.31 -17.27 21.62
C LYS A 78 0.74 -18.61 21.16
N ALA A 79 1.23 -19.12 20.04
CA ALA A 79 0.83 -20.40 19.47
C ALA A 79 1.17 -21.55 20.44
N ILE A 80 2.41 -21.64 20.92
CA ILE A 80 2.87 -22.63 21.90
C ILE A 80 2.02 -22.59 23.17
N ARG A 81 1.74 -21.41 23.74
CA ARG A 81 0.86 -21.28 24.93
C ARG A 81 -0.55 -21.80 24.67
N LYS A 82 -1.12 -21.51 23.49
CA LYS A 82 -2.43 -22.01 23.08
C LYS A 82 -2.41 -23.54 22.88
N TYR A 83 -1.25 -24.09 22.49
CA TYR A 83 -1.11 -25.50 22.17
C TYR A 83 -0.75 -26.40 23.36
N LEU A 84 0.01 -25.89 24.33
CA LEU A 84 0.41 -26.60 25.56
C LEU A 84 -0.76 -26.94 26.51
N GLN A 85 -1.96 -26.46 26.24
CA GLN A 85 -3.15 -26.80 27.02
C GLN A 85 -3.81 -28.13 26.60
N VAL A 86 -3.28 -28.86 25.60
CA VAL A 86 -3.93 -30.07 25.07
C VAL A 86 -2.95 -31.22 24.85
N SER A 87 -3.36 -32.42 25.29
CA SER A 87 -2.51 -33.60 25.47
C SER A 87 -2.43 -34.54 24.27
N ASP A 88 -3.13 -34.24 23.17
CA ASP A 88 -3.34 -35.17 22.05
C ASP A 88 -2.55 -34.75 20.79
N LEU A 89 -1.74 -35.68 20.26
CA LEU A 89 -0.89 -35.48 19.08
C LEU A 89 -1.67 -35.26 17.79
N SER A 90 -2.87 -35.84 17.65
CA SER A 90 -3.74 -35.63 16.49
C SER A 90 -4.21 -34.17 16.40
N ILE A 91 -4.37 -33.54 17.56
CA ILE A 91 -4.71 -32.13 17.70
C ILE A 91 -3.52 -31.23 17.30
N ILE A 92 -2.27 -31.68 17.49
CA ILE A 92 -1.07 -30.90 17.13
C ILE A 92 -0.95 -30.69 15.60
N THR A 93 -1.28 -31.69 14.78
CA THR A 93 -1.20 -31.57 13.31
C THR A 93 -2.28 -30.64 12.74
N SER A 94 -3.51 -30.73 13.27
CA SER A 94 -4.60 -29.77 12.98
C SER A 94 -4.25 -28.34 13.41
N ARG A 95 -3.38 -28.18 14.41
CA ARG A 95 -2.96 -26.89 14.96
C ARG A 95 -1.83 -26.19 14.21
N MET A 96 -1.07 -26.89 13.37
CA MET A 96 -0.14 -26.20 12.46
C MET A 96 -0.89 -25.32 11.45
N THR A 97 -2.10 -25.70 11.04
CA THR A 97 -3.00 -24.84 10.23
C THR A 97 -3.36 -23.55 10.95
N HIS A 98 -3.59 -23.60 12.28
CA HIS A 98 -3.86 -22.41 13.09
C HIS A 98 -2.68 -21.43 13.13
N LEU A 99 -1.43 -21.87 12.96
CA LEU A 99 -0.28 -20.95 12.95
C LEU A 99 -0.35 -20.02 11.72
N TYR A 100 -0.64 -20.58 10.54
CA TYR A 100 -0.85 -19.79 9.33
C TYR A 100 -2.07 -18.87 9.45
N GLU A 101 -3.17 -19.34 10.04
CA GLU A 101 -4.35 -18.50 10.30
C GLU A 101 -4.02 -17.31 11.21
N LEU A 102 -3.23 -17.52 12.27
CA LEU A 102 -2.79 -16.44 13.17
C LEU A 102 -1.88 -15.44 12.45
N MET A 103 -0.96 -15.93 11.60
CA MET A 103 -0.09 -15.07 10.79
C MET A 103 -0.89 -14.24 9.78
N ILE A 104 -1.93 -14.82 9.17
CA ILE A 104 -2.86 -14.12 8.27
C ILE A 104 -3.62 -13.03 9.05
N GLN A 105 -4.17 -13.36 10.22
CA GLN A 105 -4.90 -12.39 11.05
C GLN A 105 -4.04 -11.21 11.48
N GLU A 106 -2.81 -11.46 11.94
CA GLU A 106 -1.87 -10.40 12.32
C GLU A 106 -1.55 -9.48 11.14
N ALA A 107 -1.28 -10.06 9.97
CA ALA A 107 -1.04 -9.29 8.75
C ALA A 107 -2.26 -8.46 8.30
N MET A 108 -3.49 -8.97 8.48
CA MET A 108 -4.71 -8.22 8.19
C MET A 108 -4.88 -7.02 9.13
N ILE A 109 -4.55 -7.17 10.42
CA ILE A 109 -4.60 -6.08 11.40
C ILE A 109 -3.56 -5.00 11.06
N GLU A 110 -2.31 -5.39 10.80
CA GLU A 110 -1.24 -4.45 10.39
C GLU A 110 -1.65 -3.66 9.13
N THR A 111 -2.32 -4.32 8.17
CA THR A 111 -2.82 -3.67 6.95
C THR A 111 -3.96 -2.67 7.21
N GLN A 112 -4.77 -2.89 8.24
CA GLN A 112 -5.86 -1.98 8.63
C GLN A 112 -5.33 -0.75 9.39
N GLU A 113 -4.35 -0.92 10.27
CA GLU A 113 -3.72 0.19 11.02
C GLU A 113 -2.96 1.17 10.11
N GLN A 114 -2.38 0.69 9.00
CA GLN A 114 -1.71 1.56 8.02
C GLN A 114 -2.68 2.44 7.19
N LYS A 115 -3.98 2.17 7.25
CA LYS A 115 -5.01 2.90 6.49
C LYS A 115 -5.80 3.92 7.34
N GLY A 116 -5.59 3.94 8.67
CA GLY A 116 -6.25 4.86 9.60
C GLY A 116 -5.33 5.99 10.04
#